data_AF-A0A950ZRA7-F1
#
_entry.id   AF-A0A950ZRA7-F1
#
_cell.length_a   1.000
_cell.length_b   1.000
_cell.length_c   1.000
_cell.angle_alpha   90.00
_cell.angle_beta   90.00
_cell.angle_gamma   90.00
#
_symmetry.space_group_name_H-M   'P 1'
#
loop_
_entity.id
_entity.type
_entity.pdbx_description
1 polymer ?
#
loop_
_entity_poly.entity_id
_entity_poly.type
_entity_poly.pdbx_seq_one_letter_code
_entity_poly.pdbx_strand_id
1 'polypeptide(L)'
;MPPRHREVAVLTEEQTHVLLTALDGLGEEDRLAISYRYFLDFSETEMAEALGWRRRTVKSNLTRALVRMGAQLGRLARLPPTAFALPWVARELAGWSEPQLERGLTGLAEHFAALPVHDVSAALIPKLEAGLAGTGSRSIWSQAISELALRWLR
;
A
#
# COMPACT_ATOMS: atom_id res chain seq x y z
N MET A 1 11.19 8.96 19.57
CA MET A 1 11.76 7.59 19.63
C MET A 1 11.92 7.14 18.19
N PRO A 2 13.13 6.78 17.70
CA PRO A 2 13.25 6.27 16.34
C PRO A 2 12.53 4.90 16.24
N PRO A 3 11.94 4.56 15.08
CA PRO A 3 11.22 3.30 14.92
C PRO A 3 12.16 2.09 15.14
N ARG A 4 11.63 1.06 15.79
CA ARG A 4 12.31 -0.22 16.02
C ARG A 4 12.59 -0.85 14.65
N HIS A 5 13.85 -0.87 14.23
CA HIS A 5 14.29 -1.55 13.00
C HIS A 5 13.82 -3.01 13.00
N ARG A 6 12.72 -3.27 12.32
CA ARG A 6 12.39 -4.60 11.81
C ARG A 6 13.34 -4.83 10.64
N GLU A 7 13.90 -6.03 10.47
CA GLU A 7 14.63 -6.33 9.23
C GLU A 7 13.73 -6.07 8.03
N VAL A 8 14.12 -5.07 7.24
CA VAL A 8 13.35 -4.53 6.14
C VAL A 8 13.74 -5.34 4.91
N ALA A 9 12.75 -5.79 4.14
CA ALA A 9 13.05 -6.45 2.88
C ALA A 9 13.60 -5.42 1.89
N VAL A 10 14.81 -5.65 1.38
CA VAL A 10 15.33 -4.91 0.22
C VAL A 10 14.60 -5.44 -1.01
N LEU A 11 13.78 -4.59 -1.63
CA LEU A 11 13.05 -4.92 -2.85
C LEU A 11 13.85 -4.53 -4.09
N THR A 12 13.74 -5.34 -5.15
CA THR A 12 14.17 -4.91 -6.49
C THR A 12 13.16 -3.93 -7.08
N GLU A 13 13.57 -3.17 -8.10
CA GLU A 13 12.67 -2.27 -8.83
C GLU A 13 11.47 -3.02 -9.42
N GLU A 14 11.68 -4.23 -9.94
CA GLU A 14 10.63 -5.07 -10.49
C GLU A 14 9.66 -5.56 -9.40
N GLN A 15 10.16 -5.97 -8.23
CA GLN A 15 9.31 -6.37 -7.10
C GLN A 15 8.46 -5.19 -6.63
N THR A 16 9.08 -4.01 -6.49
CA THR A 16 8.39 -2.75 -6.18
C THR A 16 7.28 -2.45 -7.19
N HIS A 17 7.60 -2.49 -8.49
CA HIS A 17 6.64 -2.26 -9.55
C HIS A 17 5.44 -3.22 -9.48
N VAL A 18 5.70 -4.51 -9.25
CA VAL A 18 4.64 -5.52 -9.18
C VAL A 18 3.78 -5.36 -7.93
N LEU A 19 4.36 -5.05 -6.77
CA LEU A 19 3.59 -4.78 -5.54
C LEU A 19 2.68 -3.56 -5.71
N LEU A 20 3.16 -2.48 -6.34
CA LEU A 20 2.37 -1.30 -6.63
C LEU A 20 1.24 -1.61 -7.62
N THR A 21 1.53 -2.38 -8.68
CA THR A 21 0.51 -2.80 -9.65
C THR A 21 -0.58 -3.65 -8.98
N ALA A 22 -0.18 -4.56 -8.08
CA ALA A 22 -1.14 -5.39 -7.34
C ALA A 22 -2.00 -4.56 -6.38
N LEU A 23 -1.41 -3.58 -5.70
CA LEU A 23 -2.11 -2.64 -4.83
C LEU A 23 -3.13 -1.79 -5.60
N ASP A 24 -2.78 -1.33 -6.80
CA ASP A 24 -3.69 -0.55 -7.65
C ASP A 24 -4.87 -1.38 -8.21
N GLY A 25 -4.66 -2.69 -8.37
CA GLY A 25 -5.72 -3.63 -8.76
C GLY A 25 -6.72 -3.98 -7.65
N LEU A 26 -6.54 -3.46 -6.42
CA LEU A 26 -7.46 -3.69 -5.30
C LEU A 26 -8.67 -2.74 -5.34
N GLY A 27 -9.73 -3.16 -4.65
CA GLY A 27 -10.83 -2.26 -4.33
C GLY A 27 -10.35 -1.11 -3.43
N GLU A 28 -10.99 0.05 -3.55
CA GLU A 28 -10.58 1.29 -2.85
C GLU A 28 -10.41 1.08 -1.34
N GLU A 29 -11.34 0.39 -0.69
CA GLU A 29 -11.29 0.13 0.75
C GLU A 29 -10.08 -0.73 1.17
N ASP A 30 -9.74 -1.79 0.40
CA ASP A 30 -8.58 -2.64 0.67
C ASP A 30 -7.27 -1.88 0.43
N ARG A 31 -7.22 -1.09 -0.65
CA ARG A 31 -6.07 -0.23 -0.97
C ARG A 31 -5.81 0.78 0.15
N LEU A 32 -6.85 1.49 0.60
CA LEU A 32 -6.73 2.47 1.70
C LEU A 32 -6.30 1.80 3.00
N ALA A 33 -6.83 0.61 3.33
CA ALA A 33 -6.43 -0.11 4.53
C ALA A 33 -4.93 -0.44 4.55
N ILE A 34 -4.40 -0.94 3.43
CA ILE A 34 -2.97 -1.25 3.27
C ILE A 34 -2.15 0.05 3.29
N SER A 35 -2.58 1.08 2.57
CA SER A 35 -1.91 2.38 2.52
C SER A 35 -1.80 3.01 3.90
N TYR A 36 -2.90 3.11 4.64
CA TYR A 36 -2.92 3.70 5.97
C TYR A 36 -2.03 2.92 6.94
N ARG A 37 -2.06 1.59 6.87
CA ARG A 37 -1.29 0.76 7.79
C ARG A 37 0.22 0.79 7.52
N TYR A 38 0.64 0.62 6.26
CA TYR A 38 2.04 0.36 5.93
C TYR A 38 2.79 1.60 5.43
N PHE A 39 2.10 2.60 4.88
CA PHE A 39 2.74 3.79 4.32
C PHE A 39 2.58 5.02 5.21
N LEU A 40 1.50 5.09 6.00
CA LEU A 40 1.22 6.21 6.90
C LEU A 40 1.35 5.85 8.39
N ASP A 41 1.63 4.57 8.69
CA ASP A 41 1.72 4.00 10.04
C ASP A 41 0.54 4.36 10.96
N PHE A 42 -0.68 4.42 10.41
CA PHE A 42 -1.88 4.65 11.21
C PHE A 42 -2.09 3.49 12.21
N SER A 43 -2.52 3.85 13.41
CA SER A 43 -2.98 2.92 14.43
C SER A 43 -4.36 2.34 14.09
N GLU A 44 -4.74 1.26 14.79
CA GLU A 44 -6.08 0.66 14.62
C GLU A 44 -7.22 1.66 14.90
N THR A 45 -7.02 2.61 15.81
CA THR A 45 -8.04 3.61 16.14
C THR A 45 -8.18 4.62 14.99
N GLU A 46 -7.08 5.16 14.49
CA GLU A 46 -7.07 6.10 13.37
C GLU A 46 -7.62 5.45 12.09
N MET A 47 -7.27 4.18 11.84
CA MET A 47 -7.86 3.41 10.73
C MET A 47 -9.36 3.21 10.90
N ALA A 48 -9.83 2.88 12.10
CA ALA A 48 -11.26 2.70 12.38
C ALA A 48 -12.05 3.99 12.10
N GLU A 49 -11.51 5.13 12.52
CA GLU A 49 -12.12 6.44 12.30
C GLU A 49 -12.09 6.82 10.81
N ALA A 50 -10.93 6.76 10.17
CA ALA A 50 -10.77 7.16 8.76
C ALA A 50 -11.57 6.28 7.79
N LEU A 51 -11.64 4.98 8.04
CA LEU A 51 -12.38 4.01 7.20
C LEU A 51 -13.82 3.80 7.66
N GLY A 52 -14.24 4.42 8.77
CA GLY A 52 -15.55 4.23 9.40
C GLY A 52 -15.83 2.77 9.76
N TRP A 53 -14.79 2.02 10.13
CA TRP A 53 -14.88 0.66 10.59
C TRP A 53 -15.14 0.59 12.09
N ARG A 54 -15.67 -0.53 12.57
CA ARG A 54 -15.60 -0.83 14.00
C ARG A 54 -14.15 -1.15 14.36
N ARG A 55 -13.64 -0.64 15.48
CA ARG A 55 -12.24 -0.89 15.88
C ARG A 55 -11.86 -2.38 15.89
N ARG A 56 -12.79 -3.26 16.30
CA ARG A 56 -12.60 -4.72 16.31
C ARG A 56 -12.45 -5.33 14.90
N THR A 57 -12.99 -4.68 13.85
CA THR A 57 -12.95 -5.22 12.48
C THR A 57 -11.72 -4.77 11.70
N VAL A 58 -10.92 -3.83 12.22
CA VAL A 58 -9.72 -3.31 11.55
C VAL A 58 -8.76 -4.45 11.22
N LYS A 59 -8.39 -5.28 12.22
CA LYS A 59 -7.50 -6.42 12.01
C LYS A 59 -8.05 -7.41 10.98
N SER A 60 -9.31 -7.81 11.12
CA SER A 60 -9.92 -8.78 10.21
C SER A 60 -10.05 -8.25 8.78
N ASN A 61 -10.32 -6.95 8.61
CA ASN A 61 -10.41 -6.34 7.29
C ASN A 61 -9.03 -6.18 6.66
N LEU A 62 -8.02 -5.78 7.44
CA LEU A 62 -6.63 -5.70 6.97
C LEU A 62 -6.11 -7.06 6.51
N THR A 63 -6.30 -8.13 7.31
CA THR A 63 -5.93 -9.49 6.90
C THR A 63 -6.64 -9.89 5.59
N ARG A 64 -7.92 -9.53 5.42
CA ARG A 64 -8.64 -9.79 4.17
C ARG A 64 -8.09 -8.99 2.98
N ALA A 65 -7.70 -7.74 3.21
CA ALA A 65 -7.06 -6.91 2.19
C ALA A 65 -5.73 -7.52 1.73
N LEU A 66 -4.90 -8.01 2.66
CA LEU A 66 -3.65 -8.72 2.36
C LEU A 66 -3.89 -10.01 1.56
N VAL A 67 -4.92 -10.79 1.93
CA VAL A 67 -5.32 -11.99 1.16
C VAL A 67 -5.74 -11.61 -0.27
N ARG A 68 -6.49 -10.52 -0.43
CA ARG A 68 -6.88 -10.02 -1.76
C ARG A 68 -5.69 -9.51 -2.55
N MET A 69 -4.71 -8.89 -1.91
CA MET A 69 -3.46 -8.50 -2.55
C MET A 69 -2.70 -9.73 -3.06
N GLY A 70 -2.60 -10.79 -2.27
CA GLY A 70 -2.06 -12.08 -2.71
C GLY A 70 -2.81 -12.64 -3.92
N ALA A 71 -4.14 -12.53 -3.95
CA ALA A 71 -4.94 -12.94 -5.10
C ALA A 71 -4.66 -12.08 -6.36
N GLN A 72 -4.45 -10.77 -6.20
CA GLN A 72 -4.04 -9.89 -7.30
C GLN A 72 -2.66 -10.22 -7.84
N LEU A 73 -1.68 -10.50 -6.97
CA LEU A 73 -0.36 -10.99 -7.38
C LEU A 73 -0.49 -12.30 -8.18
N GLY A 74 -1.33 -13.23 -7.71
CA GLY A 74 -1.65 -14.45 -8.45
C GLY A 74 -2.32 -14.20 -9.82
N ARG A 75 -3.15 -13.16 -9.93
CA ARG A 75 -3.74 -12.73 -11.22
C ARG A 75 -2.66 -12.21 -12.16
N LEU A 76 -1.80 -11.29 -11.70
CA LEU A 76 -0.69 -10.75 -12.48
C LEU A 76 0.26 -11.86 -12.95
N ALA A 77 0.52 -12.86 -12.11
CA ALA A 77 1.37 -14.01 -12.41
C ALA A 77 0.85 -14.91 -13.56
N ARG A 78 -0.45 -14.83 -13.88
CA ARG A 78 -1.10 -15.56 -14.97
C ARG A 78 -1.27 -14.74 -16.24
N LEU A 79 -1.00 -13.43 -16.19
CA LEU A 79 -1.07 -12.59 -17.38
C LEU A 79 0.08 -12.93 -18.34
N PRO A 80 -0.16 -12.90 -19.67
CA PRO A 80 0.92 -13.03 -20.63
C PRO A 80 1.86 -11.82 -20.53
N PRO A 81 3.16 -11.98 -20.87
CA PRO A 81 4.14 -10.88 -20.86
C PRO A 81 3.72 -9.64 -21.67
N THR A 82 2.88 -9.82 -22.69
CA THR A 82 2.33 -8.74 -23.51
C THR A 82 1.30 -7.88 -22.79
N ALA A 83 0.62 -8.43 -21.77
CA ALA A 83 -0.37 -7.71 -20.96
C ALA A 83 0.23 -7.18 -19.65
N PHE A 84 1.28 -7.82 -19.15
CA PHE A 84 2.03 -7.38 -17.99
C PHE A 84 3.47 -7.89 -18.14
N ALA A 85 4.46 -7.00 -18.14
CA ALA A 85 5.82 -7.35 -18.52
C ALA A 85 6.56 -8.24 -17.49
N LEU A 86 6.09 -8.28 -16.23
CA LEU A 86 6.80 -8.93 -15.11
C LEU A 86 6.01 -10.10 -14.46
N PRO A 87 5.41 -11.03 -15.24
CA PRO A 87 4.55 -12.06 -14.66
C PRO A 87 5.35 -13.09 -13.84
N TRP A 88 6.65 -13.23 -14.05
CA TRP A 88 7.50 -14.11 -13.23
C TRP A 88 7.75 -13.54 -11.83
N VAL A 89 7.97 -12.22 -11.72
CA VAL A 89 8.10 -11.54 -10.42
C VAL A 89 6.77 -11.60 -9.67
N ALA A 90 5.65 -11.39 -10.37
CA ALA A 90 4.34 -11.60 -9.76
C ALA A 90 4.12 -13.02 -9.25
N ARG A 91 4.69 -14.04 -9.92
CA ARG A 91 4.61 -15.44 -9.47
C ARG A 91 5.44 -15.69 -8.21
N GLU A 92 6.64 -15.13 -8.16
CA GLU A 92 7.50 -15.15 -6.97
C GLU A 92 6.77 -14.53 -5.79
N LEU A 93 6.26 -13.30 -5.96
CA LEU A 93 5.54 -12.56 -4.93
C LEU A 93 4.22 -13.24 -4.52
N ALA A 94 3.51 -13.87 -5.45
CA ALA A 94 2.31 -14.65 -5.14
C ALA A 94 2.61 -15.89 -4.29
N GLY A 95 3.86 -16.36 -4.27
CA GLY A 95 4.32 -17.45 -3.40
C GLY A 95 4.71 -16.98 -2.00
N TRP A 96 4.72 -15.67 -1.72
CA TRP A 96 5.05 -15.15 -0.40
C TRP A 96 3.95 -15.46 0.62
N SER A 97 4.37 -15.87 1.82
CA SER A 97 3.49 -15.92 2.99
C SER A 97 3.03 -14.53 3.41
N GLU A 98 1.94 -14.42 4.17
CA GLU A 98 1.44 -13.14 4.69
C GLU A 98 2.54 -12.35 5.43
N PRO A 99 3.36 -12.93 6.33
CA PRO A 99 4.46 -12.19 6.96
C PRO A 99 5.54 -11.70 5.98
N GLN A 100 5.80 -12.41 4.88
CA GLN A 100 6.74 -11.96 3.84
C GLN A 100 6.15 -10.78 3.06
N LEU A 101 4.86 -10.84 2.72
CA LEU A 101 4.15 -9.75 2.07
C LEU A 101 4.14 -8.49 2.94
N GLU A 102 3.87 -8.62 4.24
CA GLU A 102 3.94 -7.50 5.18
C GLU A 102 5.34 -6.86 5.24
N ARG A 103 6.40 -7.68 5.27
CA ARG A 103 7.79 -7.18 5.24
C ARG A 103 8.10 -6.47 3.93
N GLY A 104 7.62 -6.99 2.80
CA GLY A 104 7.75 -6.34 1.50
C GLY A 104 7.04 -5.00 1.45
N LEU A 105 5.80 -4.92 1.93
CA LEU A 105 5.05 -3.65 2.02
C LEU A 105 5.75 -2.62 2.92
N THR A 106 6.33 -3.08 4.03
CA THR A 106 7.14 -2.22 4.90
C THR A 106 8.40 -1.73 4.17
N GLY A 107 9.12 -2.62 3.47
CA GLY A 107 10.28 -2.23 2.66
C GLY A 107 9.95 -1.30 1.51
N LEU A 108 8.78 -1.45 0.90
CA LEU A 108 8.26 -0.53 -0.11
C LEU A 108 8.00 0.87 0.48
N ALA A 109 7.39 0.95 1.67
CA ALA A 109 7.18 2.22 2.35
C ALA A 109 8.49 2.91 2.73
N GLU A 110 9.48 2.16 3.21
CA GLU A 110 10.82 2.70 3.51
C GLU A 110 11.57 3.14 2.26
N HIS A 111 11.46 2.38 1.18
CA HIS A 111 12.00 2.78 -0.11
C HIS A 111 11.46 4.15 -0.51
N PHE A 112 10.14 4.39 -0.41
CA PHE A 112 9.56 5.71 -0.65
C PHE A 112 10.03 6.80 0.30
N ALA A 113 10.19 6.49 1.59
CA ALA A 113 10.67 7.45 2.58
C ALA A 113 12.13 7.89 2.33
N ALA A 114 12.94 7.03 1.71
CA ALA A 114 14.33 7.30 1.35
C ALA A 114 14.49 8.05 0.02
N LEU A 115 13.46 8.11 -0.82
CA LEU A 115 13.50 8.91 -2.05
C LEU A 115 13.46 10.40 -1.71
N PRO A 116 14.18 11.27 -2.45
CA PRO A 116 14.22 12.72 -2.22
C PRO A 116 12.93 13.42 -2.69
N VAL A 117 11.79 12.98 -2.16
CA VAL A 117 10.43 13.42 -2.51
C VAL A 117 9.79 14.08 -1.28
N HIS A 118 10.51 14.99 -0.62
CA HIS A 118 9.99 15.64 0.57
C HIS A 118 8.91 16.69 0.27
N ASP A 119 8.74 17.12 -0.98
CA ASP A 119 7.80 18.20 -1.34
C ASP A 119 6.33 17.73 -1.41
N VAL A 120 6.08 16.48 -1.77
CA VAL A 120 4.71 15.99 -1.97
C VAL A 120 4.03 15.63 -0.65
N SER A 121 4.76 15.02 0.28
CA SER A 121 4.27 14.77 1.65
C SER A 121 4.03 16.09 2.40
N ALA A 122 4.91 17.08 2.25
CA ALA A 122 4.73 18.40 2.87
C ALA A 122 3.52 19.17 2.32
N ALA A 123 3.18 18.99 1.03
CA ALA A 123 2.00 19.59 0.42
C ALA A 123 0.69 18.83 0.74
N LEU A 124 0.78 17.51 0.95
CA LEU A 124 -0.37 16.68 1.31
C LEU A 124 -0.72 16.82 2.78
N ILE A 125 0.22 16.69 3.71
CA ILE A 125 -0.02 16.66 5.17
C ILE A 125 -1.00 17.76 5.65
N PRO A 126 -0.89 19.04 5.26
CA PRO A 126 -1.84 20.08 5.67
C PRO A 126 -3.26 19.89 5.10
N LYS A 127 -3.38 19.38 3.86
CA LYS A 127 -4.67 19.02 3.27
C LYS A 127 -5.29 17.78 3.93
N LEU A 128 -4.45 16.91 4.48
CA LEU A 128 -4.84 15.70 5.18
C LEU A 128 -5.35 16.00 6.60
N GLU A 129 -4.68 16.90 7.33
CA GLU A 129 -5.16 17.43 8.61
C GLU A 129 -6.51 18.17 8.45
N ALA A 130 -6.69 18.90 7.35
CA ALA A 130 -7.97 19.55 7.03
C ALA A 130 -9.07 18.55 6.61
N GLY A 131 -8.70 17.45 5.94
CA GLY A 131 -9.64 16.42 5.46
C GLY A 131 -10.12 15.44 6.54
N LEU A 132 -9.32 15.16 7.57
CA LEU A 132 -9.73 14.34 8.72
C LEU A 132 -10.86 14.98 9.54
N ALA A 133 -11.14 16.27 9.34
CA ALA A 133 -12.29 16.96 9.92
C ALA A 133 -13.62 16.73 9.16
N GLY A 134 -13.64 15.98 8.04
CA GLY A 134 -14.83 15.86 7.18
C GLY A 134 -15.03 14.52 6.43
N THR A 135 -16.29 14.18 6.17
CA THR A 135 -16.79 12.89 5.65
C THR A 135 -16.36 12.55 4.21
N GLY A 136 -15.70 13.46 3.49
CA GLY A 136 -15.23 13.28 2.10
C GLY A 136 -13.80 12.72 1.94
N SER A 137 -13.11 12.46 3.05
CA SER A 137 -11.67 12.14 3.12
C SER A 137 -11.26 10.89 2.31
N ARG A 138 -12.09 9.84 2.24
CA ARG A 138 -11.69 8.53 1.67
C ARG A 138 -11.23 8.58 0.20
N SER A 139 -11.92 9.36 -0.65
CA SER A 139 -11.59 9.44 -2.08
C SER A 139 -10.32 10.25 -2.39
N ILE A 140 -10.04 11.27 -1.57
CA ILE A 140 -8.89 12.18 -1.74
C ILE A 140 -7.58 11.45 -1.45
N TRP A 141 -7.55 10.62 -0.40
CA TRP A 141 -6.41 9.78 -0.05
C TRP A 141 -6.11 8.73 -1.12
N SER A 142 -7.16 8.10 -1.65
CA SER A 142 -7.00 7.10 -2.70
C SER A 142 -6.47 7.72 -3.98
N GLN A 143 -6.97 8.89 -4.38
CA GLN A 143 -6.49 9.59 -5.57
C GLN A 143 -5.08 10.12 -5.39
N ALA A 144 -4.72 10.69 -4.24
CA ALA A 144 -3.37 11.21 -3.99
C ALA A 144 -2.31 10.10 -3.99
N ILE A 145 -2.58 8.96 -3.34
CA ILE A 145 -1.65 7.83 -3.30
C ILE A 145 -1.57 7.14 -4.66
N SER A 146 -2.70 6.96 -5.36
CA SER A 146 -2.69 6.44 -6.73
C SER A 146 -2.02 7.39 -7.72
N GLU A 147 -2.27 8.69 -7.66
CA GLU A 147 -1.60 9.66 -8.54
C GLU A 147 -0.10 9.76 -8.26
N LEU A 148 0.31 9.66 -6.99
CA LEU A 148 1.71 9.50 -6.64
C LEU A 148 2.25 8.23 -7.28
N ALA A 149 1.71 7.07 -6.92
CA ALA A 149 2.14 5.77 -7.46
C ALA A 149 2.16 5.72 -8.99
N LEU A 150 1.20 6.35 -9.68
CA LEU A 150 1.09 6.42 -11.14
C LEU A 150 2.04 7.43 -11.78
N ARG A 151 2.35 8.57 -11.11
CA ARG A 151 3.39 9.51 -11.58
C ARG A 151 4.79 8.91 -11.50
N TRP A 152 5.03 7.96 -10.61
CA TRP A 152 6.31 7.26 -10.49
C TRP A 152 6.53 6.17 -11.57
N LEU A 153 5.46 5.72 -12.25
CA LEU A 153 5.52 4.72 -13.32
C LEU A 153 5.73 5.33 -14.73
N ARG A 154 5.94 6.65 -14.83
CA ARG A 154 6.23 7.39 -16.07
C ARG A 154 7.58 8.08 -15.99
#